data_AF-A0A7X8IDM8-F1
#
_entry.id   AF-A0A7X8IDM8-F1
#
_cell.length_a   1.000
_cell.length_b   1.000
_cell.length_c   1.000
_cell.angle_alpha   90.00
_cell.angle_beta   90.00
_cell.angle_gamma   90.00
#
_symmetry.space_group_name_H-M   'P 1'
#
loop_
_entity.id
_entity.type
_entity.pdbx_description
1 polymer ?
#
loop_
_entity_poly.entity_id
_entity_poly.type
_entity_poly.pdbx_seq_one_letter_code
_entity_poly.pdbx_strand_id
1 'polypeptide(L)'
;KSTTRFSHISPNGAWLNSYSITGLMNGEQWNDSKLAKKVTNIKAPGSKVVFLENMDSRGWAMGSWIMNYTAPRWDDPIAIWHKDRGSLGFADGHSEMHHWVDQSTLENAEGNPDGTLYPLRNPTPRSNETWDDIRFMQRSYVPGGR
;
A
#
# COMPACT_ATOMS: atom_id res chain seq x y z
N LYS A 1 20.64 20.84 -2.61
CA LYS A 1 19.32 20.93 -3.28
C LYS A 1 19.10 19.62 -4.02
N SER A 2 18.32 18.70 -3.46
CA SER A 2 18.07 17.40 -4.09
C SER A 2 17.01 17.59 -5.17
N THR A 3 17.39 17.34 -6.41
CA THR A 3 16.52 17.44 -7.59
C THR A 3 15.69 16.16 -7.64
N THR A 4 14.52 16.15 -7.02
CA THR A 4 13.55 15.06 -7.21
C THR A 4 13.15 15.05 -8.68
N ARG A 5 13.75 14.17 -9.48
CA ARG A 5 13.36 13.97 -10.89
C ARG A 5 12.04 13.21 -10.90
N PHE A 6 10.93 13.93 -10.95
CA PHE A 6 9.60 13.39 -11.27
C PHE A 6 9.48 12.91 -12.74
N SER A 7 10.59 12.71 -13.46
CA SER A 7 10.61 12.69 -14.92
C SER A 7 10.96 11.33 -15.55
N HIS A 8 10.76 10.21 -14.85
CA HIS A 8 10.94 8.90 -15.48
C HIS A 8 10.10 7.78 -14.86
N ILE A 9 8.77 7.88 -14.90
CA ILE A 9 7.90 6.73 -14.63
C ILE A 9 6.81 6.62 -15.72
N SER A 10 7.08 5.68 -16.64
CA SER A 10 6.23 5.03 -17.65
C SER A 10 5.83 5.78 -18.94
N PRO A 11 5.87 5.10 -20.12
CA PRO A 11 5.35 5.60 -21.40
C PRO A 11 3.84 5.96 -21.38
N ASN A 12 3.10 5.53 -20.37
CA ASN A 12 1.64 5.67 -20.30
C ASN A 12 1.12 6.59 -19.18
N GLY A 13 2.00 7.35 -18.51
CA GLY A 13 1.59 8.29 -17.47
C GLY A 13 1.03 7.59 -16.24
N ALA A 14 1.91 6.98 -15.44
CA ALA A 14 1.53 6.48 -14.12
C ALA A 14 0.76 7.57 -13.37
N TRP A 15 -0.40 7.25 -12.82
CA TRP A 15 -1.32 8.21 -12.21
C TRP A 15 -0.77 8.63 -10.84
N LEU A 16 0.21 9.53 -10.88
CA LEU A 16 0.85 10.13 -9.72
C LEU A 16 -0.22 10.66 -8.76
N ASN A 17 -0.03 10.41 -7.47
CA ASN A 17 -0.93 10.88 -6.40
C ASN A 17 -2.34 10.25 -6.43
N SER A 18 -2.47 9.03 -6.94
CA SER A 18 -3.70 8.24 -6.82
C SER A 18 -3.81 7.57 -5.46
N TYR A 19 -5.05 7.46 -4.96
CA TYR A 19 -5.38 6.79 -3.71
C TYR A 19 -6.31 5.61 -3.96
N SER A 20 -6.13 4.54 -3.18
CA SER A 20 -7.00 3.37 -3.20
C SER A 20 -7.57 3.10 -1.82
N ILE A 21 -8.80 2.57 -1.78
CA ILE A 21 -9.33 1.94 -0.57
C ILE A 21 -8.66 0.58 -0.36
N THR A 22 -8.48 0.13 0.88
CA THR A 22 -7.99 -1.22 1.17
C THR A 22 -9.07 -2.29 0.91
N GLY A 23 -8.67 -3.46 0.42
CA GLY A 23 -9.62 -4.54 0.07
C GLY A 23 -10.55 -4.94 1.21
N LEU A 24 -10.03 -5.15 2.43
CA LEU A 24 -10.85 -5.56 3.58
C LEU A 24 -11.71 -4.42 4.17
N MET A 25 -11.52 -3.17 3.76
CA MET A 25 -12.40 -2.04 4.12
C MET A 25 -13.57 -1.90 3.14
N ASN A 26 -14.12 -3.02 2.67
CA ASN A 26 -15.19 -3.11 1.67
C ASN A 26 -14.78 -2.62 0.27
N GLY A 27 -13.50 -2.72 -0.07
CA GLY A 27 -13.00 -2.43 -1.42
C GLY A 27 -13.18 -3.63 -2.36
N GLU A 28 -12.75 -4.82 -1.92
CA GLU A 28 -12.84 -6.09 -2.64
C GLU A 28 -12.86 -7.26 -1.62
N GLN A 29 -12.40 -8.48 -1.97
CA GLN A 29 -12.30 -9.62 -1.06
C GLN A 29 -13.65 -10.03 -0.43
N TRP A 30 -14.74 -9.99 -1.21
CA TRP A 30 -16.12 -10.24 -0.76
C TRP A 30 -16.37 -11.56 -0.02
N ASN A 31 -15.51 -12.56 -0.23
CA ASN A 31 -15.57 -13.87 0.41
C ASN A 31 -14.70 -13.97 1.68
N ASP A 32 -13.94 -12.93 2.03
CA ASP A 32 -13.12 -12.92 3.23
C ASP A 32 -13.97 -12.63 4.47
N SER A 33 -13.90 -13.52 5.45
CA SER A 33 -14.60 -13.39 6.74
C SER A 33 -14.22 -12.14 7.56
N LYS A 34 -13.05 -11.53 7.28
CA LYS A 34 -12.52 -10.36 7.99
C LYS A 34 -12.91 -9.04 7.34
N LEU A 35 -13.59 -9.07 6.19
CA LEU A 35 -14.06 -7.88 5.50
C LEU A 35 -15.02 -7.07 6.37
N ALA A 36 -14.75 -5.77 6.51
CA ALA A 36 -15.61 -4.87 7.24
C ALA A 36 -16.76 -4.40 6.36
N LYS A 37 -17.99 -4.82 6.67
CA LYS A 37 -19.22 -4.32 5.99
C LYS A 37 -19.84 -3.13 6.71
N LYS A 38 -19.48 -2.95 7.98
CA LYS A 38 -19.96 -1.89 8.87
C LYS A 38 -18.79 -1.32 9.64
N VAL A 39 -18.87 -0.04 10.01
CA VAL A 39 -17.86 0.62 10.85
C VAL A 39 -17.63 -0.12 12.17
N THR A 40 -18.68 -0.73 12.74
CA THR A 40 -18.58 -1.52 13.97
C THR A 40 -17.76 -2.82 13.84
N ASN A 41 -17.40 -3.23 12.62
CA ASN A 41 -16.48 -4.34 12.40
C ASN A 41 -15.01 -3.92 12.56
N ILE A 42 -14.72 -2.62 12.51
CA ILE A 42 -13.37 -2.07 12.57
C ILE A 42 -12.98 -1.89 14.04
N LYS A 43 -11.97 -2.64 14.49
CA LYS A 43 -11.40 -2.53 15.83
C LYS A 43 -10.19 -1.60 15.81
N ALA A 44 -10.12 -0.73 16.82
CA ALA A 44 -9.08 0.30 16.95
C ALA A 44 -8.95 1.15 15.66
N PRO A 45 -9.98 1.94 15.30
CA PRO A 45 -10.07 2.61 14.01
C PRO A 45 -8.88 3.52 13.68
N GLY A 46 -8.30 4.18 14.69
CA GLY A 46 -7.07 4.97 14.54
C GLY A 46 -5.79 4.18 14.26
N SER A 47 -5.86 2.86 14.08
CA SER A 47 -4.74 2.02 13.64
C SER A 47 -5.01 1.31 12.31
N LYS A 48 -6.18 1.53 11.71
CA LYS A 48 -6.63 0.82 10.53
C LYS A 48 -6.68 1.72 9.32
N VAL A 49 -5.90 1.38 8.30
CA VAL A 49 -5.78 2.15 7.07
C VAL A 49 -6.98 1.87 6.18
N VAL A 50 -7.64 2.94 5.76
CA VAL A 50 -8.75 2.91 4.79
C VAL A 50 -8.25 3.36 3.43
N PHE A 51 -7.49 4.46 3.39
CA PHE A 51 -6.96 5.03 2.14
C PHE A 51 -5.44 5.03 2.18
N LEU A 52 -4.81 4.68 1.07
CA LEU A 52 -3.37 4.84 0.87
C LEU A 52 -3.04 5.20 -0.57
N GLU A 53 -1.83 5.74 -0.75
CA GLU A 53 -1.29 6.01 -2.07
C GLU A 53 -0.89 4.72 -2.77
N ASN A 54 -1.35 4.56 -4.01
CA ASN A 54 -1.17 3.34 -4.79
C ASN A 54 -0.57 3.66 -6.16
N MET A 55 0.31 2.78 -6.64
CA MET A 55 0.81 2.79 -8.00
C MET A 55 0.17 1.62 -8.77
N ASP A 56 -0.88 1.90 -9.54
CA ASP A 56 -1.56 0.89 -10.36
C ASP A 56 -1.21 1.05 -11.84
N SER A 57 -0.58 0.01 -12.38
CA SER A 57 -0.15 -0.09 -13.79
C SER A 57 -1.30 -0.12 -14.80
N ARG A 58 -2.52 -0.45 -14.35
CA ARG A 58 -3.68 -0.73 -15.22
C ARG A 58 -4.43 0.53 -15.66
N GLY A 59 -4.10 1.67 -15.07
CA GLY A 59 -4.48 2.96 -15.62
C GLY A 59 -5.65 3.70 -14.96
N TRP A 60 -6.27 3.13 -13.91
CA TRP A 60 -7.44 3.72 -13.23
C TRP A 60 -7.56 3.39 -11.73
N ALA A 61 -6.47 3.01 -11.05
CA ALA A 61 -6.51 2.47 -9.68
C ALA A 61 -7.66 1.45 -9.53
N MET A 62 -7.70 0.48 -10.43
CA MET A 62 -8.86 -0.40 -10.60
C MET A 62 -9.02 -1.31 -9.39
N GLY A 63 -10.19 -1.28 -8.79
CA GLY A 63 -10.52 -2.09 -7.61
C GLY A 63 -10.02 -1.42 -6.33
N SER A 64 -9.32 -2.18 -5.51
CA SER A 64 -8.81 -1.79 -4.21
C SER A 64 -7.34 -2.17 -4.08
N TRP A 65 -6.69 -1.68 -3.04
CA TRP A 65 -5.34 -2.11 -2.70
C TRP A 65 -5.40 -3.40 -1.87
N ILE A 66 -4.72 -4.44 -2.34
CA ILE A 66 -4.73 -5.79 -1.79
C ILE A 66 -3.40 -6.13 -1.12
N MET A 67 -3.50 -6.77 0.03
CA MET A 67 -2.34 -7.28 0.77
C MET A 67 -2.57 -8.70 1.24
N ASN A 68 -1.51 -9.50 1.18
CA ASN A 68 -1.46 -10.75 1.91
C ASN A 68 -1.20 -10.49 3.40
N TYR A 69 -2.24 -10.57 4.22
CA TYR A 69 -2.13 -10.43 5.67
C TYR A 69 -1.80 -11.74 6.38
N THR A 70 -1.64 -12.86 5.66
CA THR A 70 -1.36 -14.20 6.22
C THR A 70 0.10 -14.62 6.07
N ALA A 71 0.79 -14.10 5.06
CA ALA A 71 2.20 -14.32 4.77
C ALA A 71 2.87 -12.98 4.50
N PRO A 72 4.13 -12.77 4.92
CA PRO A 72 4.84 -11.51 4.73
C PRO A 72 5.23 -11.32 3.25
N ARG A 73 4.26 -10.96 2.41
CA ARG A 73 4.46 -10.54 1.03
C ARG A 73 3.48 -9.42 0.65
N TRP A 74 3.90 -8.54 -0.24
CA TRP A 74 3.00 -7.57 -0.86
C TRP A 74 2.22 -8.28 -1.97
N ASP A 75 0.93 -8.01 -2.14
CA ASP A 75 0.21 -8.44 -3.35
C ASP A 75 0.11 -7.24 -4.32
N ASP A 76 -0.25 -6.06 -3.80
CA ASP A 76 -0.13 -4.77 -4.50
C ASP A 76 1.02 -3.90 -3.96
N PRO A 77 1.64 -3.06 -4.79
CA PRO A 77 2.67 -2.12 -4.36
C PRO A 77 2.05 -0.95 -3.58
N ILE A 78 2.83 -0.35 -2.69
CA ILE A 78 2.54 1.01 -2.21
C ILE A 78 3.13 2.03 -3.19
N ALA A 79 2.68 3.27 -3.12
CA ALA A 79 3.37 4.38 -3.77
C ALA A 79 4.20 5.20 -2.79
N ILE A 80 5.30 5.76 -3.31
CA ILE A 80 6.25 6.61 -2.58
C ILE A 80 6.41 7.97 -3.26
N TRP A 81 5.30 8.63 -3.57
CA TRP A 81 5.27 9.94 -4.26
C TRP A 81 6.02 11.03 -3.49
N HIS A 82 6.26 10.81 -2.20
CA HIS A 82 6.93 11.72 -1.29
C HIS A 82 8.28 11.17 -0.81
N LYS A 83 9.07 10.61 -1.75
CA LYS A 83 10.41 10.00 -1.56
C LYS A 83 10.36 8.61 -0.93
N ASP A 84 10.50 8.53 0.38
CA ASP A 84 10.50 7.32 1.20
C ASP A 84 9.24 7.27 2.07
N ARG A 85 8.21 8.02 1.68
CA ARG A 85 6.99 8.23 2.46
C ARG A 85 5.73 8.05 1.62
N GLY A 86 4.67 7.62 2.31
CA GLY A 86 3.32 7.53 1.76
C GLY A 86 2.29 8.18 2.68
N SER A 87 1.29 8.83 2.08
CA SER A 87 0.15 9.38 2.80
C SER A 87 -0.87 8.29 3.13
N LEU A 88 -1.21 8.12 4.42
CA LEU A 88 -2.19 7.14 4.89
C LEU A 88 -3.39 7.84 5.53
N GLY A 89 -4.59 7.35 5.23
CA GLY A 89 -5.85 7.78 5.85
C GLY A 89 -6.48 6.66 6.65
N PHE A 90 -6.86 6.94 7.89
CA PHE A 90 -7.31 5.95 8.87
C PHE A 90 -8.83 5.96 9.10
N ALA A 91 -9.34 4.88 9.68
CA ALA A 91 -10.77 4.67 9.85
C ALA A 91 -11.46 5.60 10.87
N ASP A 92 -10.71 6.27 11.74
CA ASP A 92 -11.23 7.32 12.65
C ASP A 92 -11.21 8.72 12.01
N GLY A 93 -10.70 8.85 10.78
CA GLY A 93 -10.69 10.08 9.99
C GLY A 93 -9.39 10.87 10.04
N HIS A 94 -8.38 10.45 10.81
CA HIS A 94 -7.07 11.11 10.77
C HIS A 94 -6.22 10.64 9.57
N SER A 95 -5.16 11.40 9.28
CA SER A 95 -4.16 11.04 8.28
C SER A 95 -2.75 11.22 8.81
N GLU A 96 -1.83 10.41 8.30
CA GLU A 96 -0.41 10.44 8.66
C GLU A 96 0.48 10.29 7.43
N MET A 97 1.67 10.89 7.50
CA MET A 97 2.73 10.65 6.53
C MET A 97 3.64 9.56 7.09
N HIS A 98 3.48 8.33 6.60
CA HIS A 98 4.25 7.18 7.05
C HIS A 98 5.60 7.12 6.33
N HIS A 99 6.66 6.81 7.06
CA HIS A 99 8.01 6.65 6.52
C HIS A 99 8.35 5.18 6.40
N TRP A 100 8.58 4.72 5.17
CA TRP A 100 8.92 3.35 4.83
C TRP A 100 10.42 3.12 5.03
N VAL A 101 10.78 2.05 5.72
CA VAL A 101 12.17 1.82 6.17
C VAL A 101 12.80 0.56 5.59
N ASP A 102 12.01 -0.41 5.14
CA ASP A 102 12.53 -1.65 4.56
C ASP A 102 12.91 -1.39 3.10
N GLN A 103 14.16 -1.69 2.74
CA GLN A 103 14.70 -1.44 1.39
C GLN A 103 13.90 -2.19 0.30
N SER A 104 13.46 -3.42 0.60
CA SER A 104 12.61 -4.20 -0.29
C SER A 104 11.24 -3.54 -0.57
N THR A 105 10.69 -2.80 0.40
CA THR A 105 9.47 -2.01 0.23
C THR A 105 9.71 -0.85 -0.73
N LEU A 106 10.81 -0.11 -0.55
CA LEU A 106 11.16 1.03 -1.40
C LEU A 106 11.44 0.60 -2.85
N GLU A 107 12.24 -0.45 -3.04
CA GLU A 107 12.52 -1.01 -4.38
C GLU A 107 11.24 -1.51 -5.06
N ASN A 108 10.33 -2.12 -4.30
CA ASN A 108 9.05 -2.56 -4.83
C ASN A 108 8.19 -1.36 -5.29
N ALA A 109 8.20 -0.27 -4.54
CA ALA A 109 7.45 0.94 -4.85
C ALA A 109 8.04 1.76 -6.01
N GLU A 110 9.36 1.71 -6.22
CA GLU A 110 10.03 2.30 -7.38
C GLU A 110 9.66 1.59 -8.69
N GLY A 111 9.25 0.32 -8.62
CA GLY A 111 8.91 -0.50 -9.79
C GLY A 111 10.12 -1.01 -10.55
N ASN A 112 9.91 -1.59 -11.73
CA ASN A 112 11.01 -2.15 -12.50
C ASN A 112 11.83 -1.06 -13.22
N PRO A 113 13.16 -1.17 -13.26
CA PRO A 113 14.03 -0.24 -13.98
C PRO A 113 13.76 -0.15 -15.49
N ASP A 114 13.11 -1.17 -16.06
CA ASP A 114 12.74 -1.24 -17.48
C ASP A 114 11.48 -0.43 -17.82
N GLY A 115 10.88 0.25 -16.83
CA GLY A 115 9.69 1.07 -17.01
C GLY A 115 8.39 0.27 -17.10
N THR A 116 8.44 -1.05 -16.87
CA THR A 116 7.23 -1.85 -16.71
C THR A 116 6.59 -1.51 -15.37
N LEU A 117 5.32 -1.09 -15.44
CA LEU A 117 4.57 -0.62 -14.28
C LEU A 117 4.16 -1.74 -13.32
N TYR A 118 4.41 -3.00 -13.67
CA TYR A 118 4.16 -4.10 -12.75
C TYR A 118 5.33 -4.19 -11.77
N PRO A 119 5.17 -3.82 -10.50
CA PRO A 119 6.18 -4.13 -9.50
C PRO A 119 6.50 -5.63 -9.49
N LEU A 120 7.63 -5.98 -8.84
CA LEU A 120 8.01 -7.36 -8.59
C LEU A 120 6.79 -8.15 -8.09
N ARG A 121 6.43 -9.24 -8.78
CA ARG A 121 5.25 -10.01 -8.42
C ARG A 121 5.49 -10.66 -7.05
N ASN A 122 4.71 -10.24 -6.06
CA ASN A 122 4.73 -10.73 -4.69
C ASN A 122 6.10 -10.67 -4.00
N PRO A 123 6.71 -9.48 -3.86
CA PRO A 123 7.98 -9.34 -3.18
C PRO A 123 7.80 -9.69 -1.70
N THR A 124 8.77 -10.41 -1.19
CA THR A 124 8.89 -10.75 0.23
C THR A 124 10.00 -9.89 0.83
N PRO A 125 9.87 -9.48 2.10
CA PRO A 125 10.95 -8.79 2.81
C PRO A 125 12.22 -9.63 2.79
N ARG A 126 13.37 -8.95 2.72
CA ARG A 126 14.66 -9.64 2.75
C ARG A 126 14.94 -10.17 4.15
N SER A 127 15.68 -11.27 4.27
CA SER A 127 15.96 -11.89 5.57
C SER A 127 16.77 -11.00 6.53
N ASN A 128 17.48 -10.00 6.01
CA ASN A 128 18.28 -9.04 6.77
C ASN A 128 17.52 -7.75 7.15
N GLU A 129 16.23 -7.64 6.80
CA GLU A 129 15.39 -6.49 7.13
C GLU A 129 14.60 -6.71 8.43
N THR A 130 14.11 -5.63 9.02
CA THR A 130 13.27 -5.63 10.22
C THR A 130 11.84 -6.10 9.95
N TRP A 131 11.37 -5.93 8.70
CA TRP A 131 10.02 -6.24 8.24
C TRP A 131 8.98 -5.31 8.88
N ASP A 132 9.39 -4.09 9.21
CA ASP A 132 8.56 -3.14 9.93
C ASP A 132 7.42 -2.63 9.05
N ASP A 133 7.71 -2.34 7.78
CA ASP A 133 6.72 -1.81 6.83
C ASP A 133 5.61 -2.82 6.57
N ILE A 134 6.01 -4.06 6.27
CA ILE A 134 5.04 -5.12 5.96
C ILE A 134 4.23 -5.48 7.19
N ARG A 135 4.84 -5.57 8.38
CA ARG A 135 4.11 -5.90 9.61
C ARG A 135 3.17 -4.77 10.01
N PHE A 136 3.58 -3.53 9.80
CA PHE A 136 2.72 -2.36 10.00
C PHE A 136 1.49 -2.45 9.10
N MET A 137 1.68 -2.66 7.80
CA MET A 137 0.56 -2.75 6.86
C MET A 137 -0.32 -3.97 7.09
N GLN A 138 0.23 -5.14 7.46
CA GLN A 138 -0.60 -6.31 7.78
C GLN A 138 -1.52 -6.07 8.97
N ARG A 139 -1.02 -5.38 10.01
CA ARG A 139 -1.82 -5.01 11.18
C ARG A 139 -2.89 -3.97 10.84
N SER A 140 -2.54 -2.97 10.03
CA SER A 140 -3.47 -1.90 9.67
C SER A 140 -4.52 -2.32 8.63
N TYR A 141 -4.21 -3.32 7.79
CA TYR A 141 -5.08 -3.84 6.74
C TYR A 141 -6.26 -4.65 7.26
N VAL A 142 -6.08 -5.40 8.35
CA VAL A 142 -7.11 -6.31 8.89
C VAL A 142 -8.05 -5.56 9.85
N PRO A 143 -9.33 -5.32 9.51
CA PRO A 143 -10.21 -4.47 10.32
C PRO A 143 -10.47 -5.01 11.73
N GLY A 144 -10.60 -6.34 11.86
CA GLY A 144 -10.86 -7.00 13.14
C GLY A 144 -9.61 -7.32 13.98
N GLY A 145 -8.41 -6.99 13.49
CA GLY A 145 -7.14 -7.23 14.16
C GLY A 145 -6.87 -6.26 15.31
N ARG A 146 -6.06 -6.68 16.27
CA ARG A 146 -5.46 -5.76 17.26
C ARG A 146 -4.24 -5.09 16.66
#